data_AF-A0A2W4J0C8-F1
#
_entry.id   AF-A0A2W4J0C8-F1
#
_cell.length_a   1.000
_cell.length_b   1.000
_cell.length_c   1.000
_cell.angle_alpha   90.00
_cell.angle_beta   90.00
_cell.angle_gamma   90.00
#
_symmetry.space_group_name_H-M   'P 1'
#
loop_
_entity.id
_entity.type
_entity.pdbx_description
1 polymer ?
#
loop_
_entity_poly.entity_id
_entity_poly.type
_entity_poly.pdbx_seq_one_letter_code
_entity_poly.pdbx_strand_id
1 'polypeptide(L)'
;MALQPNRTVMEAARALESNNIGAVLVMREGELVGIVTDRDLAVRALGHALDPNTPVSQVMTENVITLPSSAKAEDALATMKRHNIRRIPLVDDGRLVGMVTLDDLILDEQVSPDDLATIVEAQIGEGGPSPSPRTLQARRSTSRAESTYKEFLSHLQRQSGLASLEETETAVECVIGPILQRLVPDEADDFIAQLPSLLQPRLRPYVTGPDRSVTYESIISGIVDRLGVDPERAAEIFETIGFETLVSVSEGEAEDVQRALPADIRRALLTPPQF
;
A
#
# COMPACT_ATOMS: atom_id res chain seq x y z
N MET A 1 -28.08 16.88 -0.59
CA MET A 1 -29.36 17.43 -0.08
C MET A 1 -29.09 18.65 0.80
N ALA A 2 -30.00 19.63 0.86
CA ALA A 2 -29.83 20.87 1.62
C ALA A 2 -31.03 21.20 2.54
N LEU A 3 -30.76 21.84 3.69
CA LEU A 3 -31.74 22.35 4.64
C LEU A 3 -31.52 23.84 4.94
N GLN A 4 -32.56 24.52 5.41
CA GLN A 4 -32.44 25.88 5.94
C GLN A 4 -31.84 25.87 7.36
N PRO A 5 -31.16 26.94 7.81
CA PRO A 5 -30.44 26.95 9.09
C PRO A 5 -31.35 26.80 10.31
N ASN A 6 -32.61 27.19 10.19
CA ASN A 6 -33.63 27.11 11.24
C ASN A 6 -34.35 25.74 11.30
N ARG A 7 -34.06 24.82 10.37
CA ARG A 7 -34.52 23.44 10.47
C ARG A 7 -33.89 22.77 11.68
N THR A 8 -34.56 21.76 12.18
CA THR A 8 -34.21 21.09 13.43
C THR A 8 -33.13 20.02 13.24
N VAL A 9 -32.39 19.72 14.31
CA VAL A 9 -31.48 18.57 14.40
C VAL A 9 -32.20 17.26 14.04
N MET A 10 -33.44 17.07 14.51
CA MET A 10 -34.26 15.92 14.16
C MET A 10 -34.53 15.81 12.66
N GLU A 11 -34.86 16.93 12.01
CA GLU A 11 -35.05 16.95 10.55
C GLU A 11 -33.75 16.62 9.81
N ALA A 12 -32.59 17.11 10.28
CA ALA A 12 -31.30 16.73 9.73
C ALA A 12 -31.01 15.22 9.88
N ALA A 13 -31.29 14.64 11.04
CA ALA A 13 -31.10 13.20 11.27
C ALA A 13 -31.97 12.36 10.33
N ARG A 14 -33.26 12.69 10.21
CA ARG A 14 -34.18 12.02 9.27
C ARG A 14 -33.76 12.19 7.82
N ALA A 15 -33.22 13.36 7.49
CA ALA A 15 -32.66 13.67 6.20
C ALA A 15 -31.50 12.73 5.83
N LEU A 16 -30.56 12.52 6.77
CA LEU A 16 -29.44 11.60 6.60
C LEU A 16 -29.95 10.16 6.37
N GLU A 17 -30.87 9.70 7.23
CA GLU A 17 -31.47 8.36 7.15
C GLU A 17 -32.22 8.13 5.84
N SER A 18 -33.20 8.99 5.53
CA SER A 18 -34.13 8.79 4.40
C SER A 18 -33.44 8.83 3.04
N ASN A 19 -32.25 9.46 2.96
CA ASN A 19 -31.49 9.59 1.73
C ASN A 19 -30.23 8.73 1.72
N ASN A 20 -29.97 7.96 2.80
CA ASN A 20 -28.76 7.16 2.97
C ASN A 20 -27.47 7.98 2.72
N ILE A 21 -27.40 9.18 3.29
CA ILE A 21 -26.26 10.10 3.15
C ILE A 21 -25.64 10.41 4.52
N GLY A 22 -24.33 10.68 4.53
CA GLY A 22 -23.59 11.01 5.76
C GLY A 22 -23.43 12.52 6.04
N ALA A 23 -23.97 13.39 5.18
CA ALA A 23 -23.93 14.83 5.38
C ALA A 23 -25.12 15.56 4.73
N VAL A 24 -25.53 16.67 5.33
CA VAL A 24 -26.55 17.59 4.82
C VAL A 24 -25.94 18.99 4.71
N LEU A 25 -26.16 19.64 3.57
CA LEU A 25 -25.74 21.03 3.38
C LEU A 25 -26.75 21.98 4.01
N VAL A 26 -26.27 23.08 4.56
CA VAL A 26 -27.11 24.14 5.11
C VAL A 26 -27.03 25.33 4.18
N MET A 27 -28.18 25.75 3.65
CA MET A 27 -28.29 26.85 2.71
C MET A 27 -29.17 27.96 3.24
N ARG A 28 -28.80 29.20 2.97
CA ARG A 28 -29.60 30.41 3.25
C ARG A 28 -29.63 31.24 1.98
N GLU A 29 -30.82 31.56 1.48
CA GLU A 29 -30.99 32.45 0.32
C GLU A 29 -30.19 32.02 -0.94
N GLY A 30 -29.96 30.71 -1.11
CA GLY A 30 -29.21 30.15 -2.24
C GLY A 30 -27.70 30.01 -2.02
N GLU A 31 -27.18 30.51 -0.90
CA GLU A 31 -25.77 30.40 -0.52
C GLU A 31 -25.53 29.22 0.42
N LEU A 32 -24.40 28.54 0.24
CA LEU A 32 -23.92 27.50 1.14
C LEU A 32 -23.34 28.15 2.41
N VAL A 33 -24.04 28.02 3.53
CA VAL A 33 -23.65 28.63 4.82
C VAL A 33 -23.12 27.63 5.84
N GLY A 34 -23.32 26.33 5.61
CA GLY A 34 -22.80 25.31 6.52
C GLY A 34 -22.97 23.88 6.03
N ILE A 35 -22.43 22.94 6.79
CA ILE A 35 -22.60 21.50 6.60
C ILE A 35 -22.80 20.81 7.95
N VAL A 36 -23.65 19.79 7.99
CA VAL A 36 -23.89 18.95 9.17
C VAL A 36 -23.67 17.50 8.80
N THR A 37 -22.85 16.80 9.58
CA THR A 37 -22.59 15.36 9.41
C THR A 37 -23.26 14.52 10.50
N ASP A 38 -23.34 13.21 10.28
CA ASP A 38 -23.71 12.22 11.30
C ASP A 38 -22.91 12.39 12.61
N ARG A 39 -21.60 12.64 12.51
CA ARG A 39 -20.73 12.91 13.64
C ARG A 39 -21.09 14.22 14.36
N ASP A 40 -21.44 15.27 13.63
CA ASP A 40 -21.87 16.53 14.25
C ASP A 40 -23.16 16.33 15.05
N LEU A 41 -24.13 15.58 14.51
CA LEU A 41 -25.35 15.25 15.24
C LEU A 41 -25.07 14.40 16.48
N ALA A 42 -24.20 13.40 16.36
CA ALA A 42 -23.86 12.52 17.48
C ALA A 42 -23.07 13.25 18.58
N VAL A 43 -22.06 14.05 18.20
CA VAL A 43 -21.12 14.66 19.16
C VAL A 43 -21.61 16.02 19.64
N ARG A 44 -22.05 16.90 18.73
CA ARG A 44 -22.40 18.29 19.05
C ARG A 44 -23.85 18.46 19.48
N ALA A 45 -24.77 17.59 19.03
CA ALA A 45 -26.16 17.62 19.47
C ALA A 45 -26.44 16.59 20.58
N LEU A 46 -26.39 15.29 20.27
CA LEU A 46 -26.73 14.23 21.22
C LEU A 46 -25.75 14.17 22.39
N GLY A 47 -24.45 14.28 22.13
CA GLY A 47 -23.41 14.28 23.16
C GLY A 47 -23.53 15.42 24.18
N HIS A 48 -24.19 16.52 23.80
CA HIS A 48 -24.49 17.66 24.67
C HIS A 48 -25.95 17.70 25.15
N ALA A 49 -26.73 16.65 24.87
CA ALA A 49 -28.15 16.56 25.23
C ALA A 49 -28.99 17.75 24.74
N LEU A 50 -28.70 18.27 23.53
CA LEU A 50 -29.52 19.32 22.92
C LEU A 50 -30.93 18.81 22.60
N ASP A 51 -31.93 19.69 22.70
CA ASP A 51 -33.30 19.37 22.31
C ASP A 51 -33.34 19.02 20.81
N PRO A 52 -34.04 17.96 20.37
CA PRO A 52 -34.10 17.60 18.95
C PRO A 52 -34.69 18.68 18.04
N ASN A 53 -35.44 19.65 18.59
CA ASN A 53 -35.97 20.81 17.88
C ASN A 53 -34.94 21.96 17.77
N THR A 54 -33.73 21.80 18.32
CA THR A 54 -32.65 22.78 18.20
C THR A 54 -32.33 23.03 16.73
N PRO A 55 -32.17 24.29 16.29
CA PRO A 55 -31.77 24.61 14.92
C PRO A 55 -30.43 23.99 14.52
N VAL A 56 -30.34 23.49 13.29
CA VAL A 56 -29.10 22.94 12.71
C VAL A 56 -27.98 23.97 12.67
N SER A 57 -28.31 25.27 12.60
CA SER A 57 -27.32 26.35 12.66
C SER A 57 -26.49 26.37 13.95
N GLN A 58 -26.95 25.72 15.03
CA GLN A 58 -26.19 25.66 16.28
C GLN A 58 -25.15 24.53 16.31
N VAL A 59 -25.23 23.57 15.39
CA VAL A 59 -24.35 22.39 15.36
C VAL A 59 -23.58 22.24 14.06
N MET A 60 -23.97 22.97 13.01
CA MET A 60 -23.30 22.94 11.71
C MET A 60 -21.86 23.44 11.78
N THR A 61 -21.04 22.96 10.86
CA THR A 61 -19.73 23.54 10.58
C THR A 61 -19.91 24.66 9.56
N GLU A 62 -19.51 25.88 9.93
CA GLU A 62 -19.47 27.07 9.08
C GLU A 62 -18.18 27.10 8.24
N ASN A 63 -18.05 28.07 7.33
CA ASN A 63 -16.88 28.23 6.44
C ASN A 63 -16.52 26.94 5.71
N VAL A 64 -17.51 26.39 4.99
CA VAL A 64 -17.40 25.10 4.33
C VAL A 64 -16.30 25.15 3.28
N ILE A 65 -15.35 24.21 3.36
CA ILE A 65 -14.31 24.04 2.33
C ILE A 65 -14.97 23.49 1.07
N THR A 66 -14.76 24.16 -0.06
CA THR A 66 -15.36 23.82 -1.36
C THR A 66 -14.30 23.70 -2.45
N LEU A 67 -14.64 23.02 -3.54
CA LEU A 67 -13.85 22.98 -4.77
C LEU A 67 -14.72 23.34 -5.98
N PRO A 68 -14.16 23.84 -7.09
CA PRO A 68 -14.90 23.96 -8.35
C PRO A 68 -15.18 22.57 -8.94
N SER A 69 -16.21 22.43 -9.77
CA SER A 69 -16.52 21.15 -10.43
C SER A 69 -15.43 20.69 -11.40
N SER A 70 -14.59 21.62 -11.86
CA SER A 70 -13.44 21.34 -12.72
C SER A 70 -12.21 20.79 -11.97
N ALA A 71 -12.27 20.70 -10.64
CA ALA A 71 -11.17 20.16 -9.83
C ALA A 71 -10.95 18.67 -10.12
N LYS A 72 -9.68 18.23 -10.08
CA LYS A 72 -9.34 16.82 -10.28
C LYS A 72 -9.52 16.02 -8.99
N ALA A 73 -9.55 14.69 -9.11
CA ALA A 73 -9.55 13.78 -7.97
C ALA A 73 -8.37 14.04 -7.02
N GLU A 74 -7.19 14.33 -7.57
CA GLU A 74 -5.97 14.68 -6.83
C GLU A 74 -6.16 15.92 -5.93
N ASP A 75 -6.86 16.95 -6.44
CA ASP A 75 -7.16 18.17 -5.69
C ASP A 75 -8.12 17.87 -4.53
N ALA A 76 -9.12 17.02 -4.78
CA ALA A 76 -10.06 16.56 -3.76
C ALA A 76 -9.36 15.76 -2.66
N LEU A 77 -8.49 14.81 -3.03
CA LEU A 77 -7.68 14.01 -2.08
C LEU A 77 -6.79 14.91 -1.21
N ALA A 78 -6.05 15.82 -1.83
CA ALA A 78 -5.17 16.74 -1.13
C ALA A 78 -5.95 17.65 -0.16
N THR A 79 -7.11 18.13 -0.57
CA THR A 79 -8.00 18.97 0.25
C THR A 79 -8.59 18.19 1.42
N MET A 80 -9.08 16.96 1.18
CA MET A 80 -9.59 16.06 2.22
C MET A 80 -8.53 15.76 3.28
N LYS A 81 -7.30 15.47 2.85
CA LYS A 81 -6.15 15.22 3.74
C LYS A 81 -5.81 16.45 4.57
N ARG A 82 -5.64 17.61 3.91
CA ARG A 82 -5.22 18.86 4.58
C ARG A 82 -6.22 19.33 5.62
N HIS A 83 -7.50 19.26 5.30
CA HIS A 83 -8.57 19.79 6.15
C HIS A 83 -9.23 18.72 7.03
N ASN A 84 -8.77 17.48 6.96
CA ASN A 84 -9.27 16.37 7.74
C ASN A 84 -10.78 16.09 7.51
N ILE A 85 -11.24 16.21 6.26
CA ILE A 85 -12.63 16.07 5.85
C ILE A 85 -12.80 14.92 4.85
N ARG A 86 -14.02 14.37 4.75
CA ARG A 86 -14.34 13.25 3.84
C ARG A 86 -15.26 13.63 2.69
N ARG A 87 -15.75 14.87 2.69
CA ARG A 87 -16.81 15.33 1.81
C ARG A 87 -16.54 16.79 1.49
N ILE A 88 -16.55 17.12 0.20
CA ILE A 88 -16.28 18.46 -0.29
C ILE A 88 -17.42 18.86 -1.22
N PRO A 89 -18.20 19.90 -0.87
CA PRO A 89 -19.18 20.46 -1.78
C PRO A 89 -18.49 21.10 -2.99
N LEU A 90 -19.08 20.90 -4.16
CA LEU A 90 -18.61 21.50 -5.41
C LEU A 90 -19.40 22.77 -5.71
N VAL A 91 -18.70 23.88 -5.92
CA VAL A 91 -19.29 25.21 -6.11
C VAL A 91 -18.68 25.90 -7.34
N ASP A 92 -19.52 26.29 -8.29
CA ASP A 92 -19.15 27.10 -9.45
C ASP A 92 -19.99 28.37 -9.49
N ASP A 93 -19.36 29.52 -9.78
CA ASP A 93 -20.03 30.84 -9.83
C ASP A 93 -20.89 31.14 -8.58
N GLY A 94 -20.42 30.72 -7.41
CA GLY A 94 -21.12 30.89 -6.13
C GLY A 94 -22.33 29.97 -5.93
N ARG A 95 -22.57 29.02 -6.83
CA ARG A 95 -23.68 28.06 -6.76
C ARG A 95 -23.18 26.66 -6.46
N LEU A 96 -23.86 25.98 -5.55
CA LEU A 96 -23.62 24.56 -5.34
C LEU A 96 -24.04 23.76 -6.60
N VAL A 97 -23.10 23.00 -7.15
CA VAL A 97 -23.33 22.14 -8.31
C VAL A 97 -23.23 20.65 -7.97
N GLY A 98 -22.59 20.29 -6.85
CA GLY A 98 -22.46 18.88 -6.46
C GLY A 98 -21.73 18.67 -5.13
N MET A 99 -21.30 17.44 -4.90
CA MET A 99 -20.46 17.04 -3.77
C MET A 99 -19.59 15.87 -4.21
N VAL A 100 -18.33 15.88 -3.81
CA VAL A 100 -17.44 14.71 -3.90
C VAL A 100 -17.19 14.16 -2.51
N THR A 101 -17.26 12.84 -2.36
CA THR A 101 -17.03 12.13 -1.12
C THR A 101 -15.85 11.19 -1.23
N LEU A 102 -15.26 10.83 -0.09
CA LEU A 102 -14.20 9.81 -0.05
C LEU A 102 -14.68 8.48 -0.65
N ASP A 103 -15.97 8.14 -0.46
CA ASP A 103 -16.56 6.93 -1.01
C ASP A 103 -16.60 6.98 -2.55
N ASP A 104 -16.84 8.16 -3.15
CA ASP A 104 -16.76 8.35 -4.60
C ASP A 104 -15.31 8.14 -5.10
N LEU A 105 -14.32 8.61 -4.35
CA LEU A 105 -12.89 8.45 -4.68
C LEU A 105 -12.39 7.01 -4.50
N ILE A 106 -12.99 6.23 -3.59
CA ILE A 106 -12.69 4.80 -3.43
C ILE A 106 -13.11 4.00 -4.67
N LEU A 107 -14.17 4.44 -5.34
CA LEU A 107 -14.70 3.78 -6.55
C LEU A 107 -14.00 4.27 -7.83
N ASP A 108 -13.10 5.24 -7.75
CA ASP A 108 -12.34 5.76 -8.88
C ASP A 108 -11.07 4.94 -9.09
N GLU A 109 -11.01 4.20 -10.21
CA GLU A 109 -9.88 3.34 -10.58
C GLU A 109 -8.56 4.11 -10.77
N GLN A 110 -8.61 5.44 -10.95
CA GLN A 110 -7.42 6.29 -11.08
C GLN A 110 -6.82 6.69 -9.72
N VAL A 111 -7.53 6.45 -8.61
CA VAL A 111 -7.08 6.80 -7.27
C VAL A 111 -6.38 5.61 -6.63
N SER A 112 -5.15 5.82 -6.17
CA SER A 112 -4.38 4.74 -5.53
C SER A 112 -4.94 4.41 -4.12
N PRO A 113 -4.96 3.12 -3.72
CA PRO A 113 -5.33 2.73 -2.36
C PRO A 113 -4.47 3.39 -1.28
N ASP A 114 -3.19 3.67 -1.58
CA ASP A 114 -2.27 4.31 -0.65
C ASP A 114 -2.66 5.76 -0.37
N ASP A 115 -3.06 6.52 -1.40
CA ASP A 115 -3.52 7.91 -1.22
C ASP A 115 -4.75 7.98 -0.32
N LEU A 116 -5.71 7.07 -0.52
CA LEU A 116 -6.91 6.95 0.30
C LEU A 116 -6.56 6.59 1.76
N ALA A 117 -5.60 5.69 1.96
CA ALA A 117 -5.14 5.32 3.29
C ALA A 117 -4.59 6.52 4.06
N THR A 118 -3.84 7.42 3.40
CA THR A 118 -3.30 8.61 4.08
C THR A 118 -4.37 9.58 4.58
N ILE A 119 -5.53 9.65 3.92
CA ILE A 119 -6.67 10.47 4.39
C ILE A 119 -7.27 9.86 5.67
N VAL A 120 -7.44 8.54 5.68
CA VAL A 120 -7.95 7.82 6.85
C VAL A 120 -6.98 7.95 8.03
N GLU A 121 -5.68 7.86 7.78
CA GLU A 121 -4.64 8.00 8.81
C GLU A 121 -4.58 9.40 9.42
N ALA A 122 -4.66 10.45 8.58
CA ALA A 122 -4.73 11.83 9.05
C ALA A 122 -5.93 12.07 10.00
N GLN A 123 -7.02 11.35 9.79
CA GLN A 123 -8.26 11.47 10.58
C GLN A 123 -8.26 10.72 11.90
N ILE A 124 -7.40 9.72 12.06
CA ILE A 124 -7.32 8.94 13.29
C ILE A 124 -6.59 9.74 14.39
N GLY A 125 -5.63 10.62 14.07
CA GLY A 125 -4.87 11.38 15.07
C GLY A 125 -4.22 10.49 16.15
N GLU A 126 -3.68 11.09 17.24
CA GLU A 126 -3.16 10.35 18.40
C GLU A 126 -4.25 9.80 19.34
N GLY A 127 -5.54 10.00 19.02
CA GLY A 127 -6.66 9.67 19.91
C GLY A 127 -7.90 9.07 19.22
N GLY A 128 -7.76 8.60 17.98
CA GLY A 128 -8.84 7.93 17.25
C GLY A 128 -9.23 6.58 17.85
N PRO A 129 -10.33 5.96 17.38
CA PRO A 129 -10.76 4.67 17.89
C PRO A 129 -9.57 3.70 17.83
N SER A 130 -9.28 3.07 18.97
CA SER A 130 -8.18 2.12 19.08
C SER A 130 -8.29 1.14 17.91
N PRO A 131 -7.24 1.01 17.07
CA PRO A 131 -7.33 0.23 15.86
C PRO A 131 -7.86 -1.15 16.21
N SER A 132 -8.88 -1.58 15.47
CA SER A 132 -9.56 -2.84 15.79
C SER A 132 -8.52 -3.97 15.91
N PRO A 133 -8.73 -4.99 16.76
CA PRO A 133 -7.78 -6.10 16.88
C PRO A 133 -7.40 -6.71 15.53
N ARG A 134 -8.34 -6.70 14.56
CA ARG A 134 -8.11 -7.09 13.17
C ARG A 134 -7.17 -6.12 12.44
N THR A 135 -7.38 -4.81 12.54
CA THR A 135 -6.50 -3.79 11.97
C THR A 135 -5.11 -3.85 12.59
N LEU A 136 -4.98 -4.07 13.90
CA LEU A 136 -3.70 -4.21 14.59
C LEU A 136 -2.97 -5.51 14.20
N GLN A 137 -3.68 -6.63 14.09
CA GLN A 137 -3.10 -7.88 13.62
C GLN A 137 -2.63 -7.77 12.17
N ALA A 138 -3.46 -7.20 11.28
CA ALA A 138 -3.11 -6.97 9.89
C ALA A 138 -1.93 -5.98 9.75
N ARG A 139 -1.92 -4.89 10.52
CA ARG A 139 -0.79 -3.93 10.57
C ARG A 139 0.48 -4.57 11.14
N ARG A 140 0.37 -5.42 12.16
CA ARG A 140 1.53 -6.13 12.73
C ARG A 140 2.06 -7.21 11.79
N SER A 141 1.21 -7.93 11.06
CA SER A 141 1.66 -8.93 10.09
C SER A 141 2.31 -8.28 8.86
N THR A 142 1.72 -7.20 8.33
CA THR A 142 2.29 -6.42 7.21
C THR A 142 3.60 -5.75 7.61
N SER A 143 3.62 -5.02 8.73
CA SER A 143 4.85 -4.39 9.23
C SER A 143 5.98 -5.38 9.54
N ARG A 144 5.65 -6.59 10.03
CA ARG A 144 6.65 -7.66 10.21
C ARG A 144 7.17 -8.18 8.88
N ALA A 145 6.29 -8.47 7.92
CA ALA A 145 6.68 -8.95 6.60
C ALA A 145 7.55 -7.93 5.87
N GLU A 146 7.20 -6.64 5.93
CA GLU A 146 7.99 -5.52 5.40
C GLU A 146 9.35 -5.39 6.09
N SER A 147 9.41 -5.49 7.42
CA SER A 147 10.68 -5.45 8.16
C SER A 147 11.58 -6.62 7.78
N THR A 148 11.07 -7.85 7.77
CA THR A 148 11.84 -9.05 7.40
C THR A 148 12.35 -8.97 5.96
N TYR A 149 11.48 -8.55 5.03
CA TYR A 149 11.87 -8.36 3.63
C TYR A 149 12.95 -7.28 3.46
N LYS A 150 12.78 -6.13 4.13
CA LYS A 150 13.78 -5.04 4.09
C LYS A 150 15.09 -5.45 4.75
N GLU A 151 15.06 -6.16 5.87
CA GLU A 151 16.24 -6.68 6.56
C GLU A 151 17.02 -7.65 5.67
N PHE A 152 16.31 -8.55 4.99
CA PHE A 152 16.88 -9.49 4.02
C PHE A 152 17.55 -8.75 2.84
N LEU A 153 16.84 -7.86 2.15
CA LEU A 153 17.43 -7.12 1.04
C LEU A 153 18.56 -6.19 1.48
N SER A 154 18.44 -5.55 2.65
CA SER A 154 19.53 -4.70 3.17
C SER A 154 20.76 -5.51 3.51
N HIS A 155 20.61 -6.76 3.97
CA HIS A 155 21.72 -7.68 4.18
C HIS A 155 22.39 -8.03 2.86
N LEU A 156 21.63 -8.47 1.86
CA LEU A 156 22.14 -8.77 0.52
C LEU A 156 22.81 -7.56 -0.15
N GLN A 157 22.25 -6.36 0.00
CA GLN A 157 22.81 -5.12 -0.53
C GLN A 157 24.19 -4.84 0.09
N ARG A 158 24.31 -4.99 1.43
CA ARG A 158 25.59 -4.77 2.12
C ARG A 158 26.67 -5.75 1.69
N GLN A 159 26.32 -7.02 1.50
CA GLN A 159 27.28 -8.04 1.06
C GLN A 159 27.66 -7.82 -0.42
N SER A 160 26.68 -7.61 -1.29
CA SER A 160 26.93 -7.47 -2.73
C SER A 160 27.54 -6.12 -3.11
N GLY A 161 27.30 -5.05 -2.35
CA GLY A 161 27.73 -3.69 -2.69
C GLY A 161 26.88 -3.01 -3.77
N LEU A 162 25.63 -3.45 -3.96
CA LEU A 162 24.68 -2.84 -4.90
C LEU A 162 24.20 -1.46 -4.42
N ALA A 163 23.89 -0.56 -5.36
CA ALA A 163 23.66 0.85 -5.04
C ALA A 163 22.30 1.09 -4.38
N SER A 164 21.31 0.22 -4.62
CA SER A 164 19.96 0.35 -4.06
C SER A 164 19.31 -0.99 -3.71
N LEU A 165 18.23 -0.93 -2.91
CA LEU A 165 17.40 -2.10 -2.62
C LEU A 165 16.66 -2.60 -3.87
N GLU A 166 16.33 -1.72 -4.82
CA GLU A 166 15.68 -2.08 -6.09
C GLU A 166 16.64 -2.86 -7.00
N GLU A 167 17.90 -2.45 -7.09
CA GLU A 167 18.96 -3.21 -7.76
C GLU A 167 19.18 -4.56 -7.07
N THR A 168 19.12 -4.59 -5.73
CA THR A 168 19.30 -5.83 -4.96
C THR A 168 18.15 -6.80 -5.20
N GLU A 169 16.90 -6.32 -5.23
CA GLU A 169 15.74 -7.16 -5.59
C GLU A 169 15.88 -7.70 -7.02
N THR A 170 16.28 -6.84 -7.97
CA THR A 170 16.53 -7.25 -9.36
C THR A 170 17.62 -8.32 -9.44
N ALA A 171 18.71 -8.16 -8.68
CA ALA A 171 19.78 -9.15 -8.61
C ALA A 171 19.28 -10.49 -8.05
N VAL A 172 18.45 -10.48 -7.02
CA VAL A 172 17.81 -11.69 -6.47
C VAL A 172 16.99 -12.40 -7.53
N GLU A 173 16.16 -11.69 -8.31
CA GLU A 173 15.41 -12.31 -9.41
C GLU A 173 16.33 -12.91 -10.49
N CYS A 174 17.41 -12.21 -10.84
CA CYS A 174 18.36 -12.67 -11.86
C CYS A 174 19.17 -13.90 -11.44
N VAL A 175 19.45 -14.04 -10.14
CA VAL A 175 20.24 -15.14 -9.58
C VAL A 175 19.34 -16.32 -9.22
N ILE A 176 18.30 -16.06 -8.41
CA ILE A 176 17.44 -17.10 -7.85
C ILE A 176 16.42 -17.60 -8.87
N GLY A 177 15.89 -16.73 -9.75
CA GLY A 177 14.92 -17.13 -10.77
C GLY A 177 15.42 -18.29 -11.65
N PRO A 178 16.58 -18.17 -12.31
CA PRO A 178 17.14 -19.28 -13.09
C PRO A 178 17.51 -20.51 -12.25
N ILE A 179 17.91 -20.34 -10.98
CA ILE A 179 18.13 -21.47 -10.07
C ILE A 179 16.82 -22.24 -9.83
N LEU A 180 15.70 -21.54 -9.60
CA LEU A 180 14.38 -22.15 -9.44
C LEU A 180 13.94 -22.92 -10.70
N GLN A 181 14.24 -22.39 -11.89
CA GLN A 181 13.98 -23.07 -13.15
C GLN A 181 14.75 -24.40 -13.26
N ARG A 182 15.83 -24.60 -12.51
CA ARG A 182 16.58 -25.87 -12.50
C ARG A 182 15.99 -26.93 -11.59
N LEU A 183 15.09 -26.57 -10.68
CA LEU A 183 14.46 -27.44 -9.70
C LEU A 183 13.17 -28.07 -10.24
N VAL A 184 12.71 -29.14 -9.60
CA VAL A 184 11.34 -29.62 -9.78
C VAL A 184 10.38 -28.62 -9.10
N PRO A 185 9.16 -28.37 -9.61
CA PRO A 185 8.26 -27.35 -9.07
C PRO A 185 8.01 -27.46 -7.55
N ASP A 186 7.84 -28.67 -7.03
CA ASP A 186 7.62 -28.89 -5.59
C ASP A 186 8.85 -28.44 -4.77
N GLU A 187 10.07 -28.79 -5.20
CA GLU A 187 11.33 -28.35 -4.56
C GLU A 187 11.51 -26.82 -4.66
N ALA A 188 11.12 -26.22 -5.78
CA ALA A 188 11.16 -24.78 -5.95
C ALA A 188 10.18 -24.05 -5.03
N ASP A 189 8.96 -24.58 -4.86
CA ASP A 189 7.96 -24.03 -3.96
C ASP A 189 8.41 -24.16 -2.49
N ASP A 190 8.99 -25.30 -2.10
CA ASP A 190 9.55 -25.52 -0.76
C ASP A 190 10.71 -24.53 -0.47
N PHE A 191 11.60 -24.30 -1.43
CA PHE A 191 12.65 -23.29 -1.33
C PHE A 191 12.08 -21.86 -1.18
N ILE A 192 11.12 -21.48 -2.04
CA ILE A 192 10.48 -20.16 -1.98
C ILE A 192 9.78 -19.93 -0.64
N ALA A 193 9.19 -20.98 -0.06
CA ALA A 193 8.49 -20.90 1.22
C ALA A 193 9.40 -20.50 2.40
N GLN A 194 10.71 -20.72 2.30
CA GLN A 194 11.70 -20.30 3.30
C GLN A 194 12.14 -18.83 3.16
N LEU A 195 11.82 -18.19 2.03
CA LEU A 195 12.18 -16.79 1.76
C LEU A 195 11.13 -15.82 2.31
N PRO A 196 11.49 -14.54 2.54
CA PRO A 196 10.54 -13.52 2.99
C PRO A 196 9.28 -13.47 2.11
N SER A 197 8.11 -13.43 2.74
CA SER A 197 6.82 -13.60 2.05
C SER A 197 6.54 -12.56 0.94
N LEU A 198 7.09 -11.35 1.06
CA LEU A 198 6.95 -10.30 0.03
C LEU A 198 7.82 -10.54 -1.21
N LEU A 199 8.86 -11.38 -1.10
CA LEU A 199 9.70 -11.78 -2.23
C LEU A 199 9.08 -12.94 -3.02
N GLN A 200 8.29 -13.79 -2.37
CA GLN A 200 7.74 -15.01 -2.98
C GLN A 200 6.93 -14.76 -4.27
N PRO A 201 6.03 -13.75 -4.37
CA PRO A 201 5.28 -13.48 -5.59
C PRO A 201 6.17 -13.07 -6.78
N ARG A 202 7.36 -12.51 -6.52
CA ARG A 202 8.35 -12.15 -7.54
C ARG A 202 9.07 -13.36 -8.11
N LEU A 203 9.27 -14.38 -7.27
CA LEU A 203 9.99 -15.61 -7.63
C LEU A 203 9.09 -16.70 -8.23
N ARG A 204 7.80 -16.72 -7.88
CA ARG A 204 6.82 -17.70 -8.40
C ARG A 204 6.77 -17.81 -9.93
N PRO A 205 6.87 -16.73 -10.73
CA PRO A 205 6.90 -16.83 -12.20
C PRO A 205 8.04 -17.69 -12.76
N TYR A 206 9.10 -17.93 -11.97
CA TYR A 206 10.26 -18.72 -12.39
C TYR A 206 10.10 -20.23 -12.12
N VAL A 207 9.06 -20.66 -11.38
CA VAL A 207 8.79 -22.08 -11.08
C VAL A 207 8.22 -22.77 -12.32
N THR A 208 9.11 -23.09 -13.26
CA THR A 208 8.79 -23.66 -14.59
C THR A 208 9.63 -24.89 -14.93
N GLY A 209 10.50 -25.29 -14.00
CA GLY A 209 11.52 -26.32 -14.19
C GLY A 209 11.03 -27.77 -14.21
N PRO A 210 11.96 -28.73 -14.38
CA PRO A 210 13.41 -28.51 -14.51
C PRO A 210 13.84 -28.19 -15.95
N ASP A 211 14.41 -26.99 -16.16
CA ASP A 211 14.98 -26.54 -17.42
C ASP A 211 16.51 -26.71 -17.42
N ARG A 212 16.99 -27.72 -18.14
CA ARG A 212 18.43 -28.03 -18.24
C ARG A 212 19.21 -27.04 -19.12
N SER A 213 18.54 -26.12 -19.81
CA SER A 213 19.19 -25.11 -20.65
C SER A 213 19.76 -23.93 -19.84
N VAL A 214 19.35 -23.77 -18.58
CA VAL A 214 19.92 -22.77 -17.69
C VAL A 214 21.36 -23.15 -17.34
N THR A 215 22.29 -22.30 -17.76
CA THR A 215 23.74 -22.42 -17.58
C THR A 215 24.29 -21.26 -16.75
N TYR A 216 25.48 -21.42 -16.17
CA TYR A 216 26.17 -20.31 -15.50
C TYR A 216 26.31 -19.09 -16.42
N GLU A 217 26.73 -19.29 -17.67
CA GLU A 217 26.87 -18.21 -18.67
C GLU A 217 25.56 -17.47 -18.92
N SER A 218 24.43 -18.19 -19.05
CA SER A 218 23.12 -17.55 -19.24
C SER A 218 22.68 -16.71 -18.03
N ILE A 219 23.05 -17.12 -16.81
CA ILE A 219 22.73 -16.37 -15.58
C ILE A 219 23.57 -15.10 -15.54
N ILE A 220 24.88 -15.21 -15.78
CA ILE A 220 25.78 -14.05 -15.82
C ILE A 220 25.33 -13.05 -16.88
N SER A 221 24.97 -13.51 -18.09
CA SER A 221 24.42 -12.64 -19.14
C SER A 221 23.15 -11.93 -18.67
N GLY A 222 22.23 -12.64 -18.00
CA GLY A 222 21.00 -12.04 -17.47
C GLY A 222 21.26 -10.95 -16.42
N ILE A 223 22.28 -11.12 -15.58
CA ILE A 223 22.69 -10.11 -14.59
C ILE A 223 23.30 -8.89 -15.28
N VAL A 224 24.21 -9.10 -16.25
CA VAL A 224 24.80 -8.03 -17.07
C VAL A 224 23.72 -7.20 -17.75
N ASP A 225 22.76 -7.87 -18.40
CA ASP A 225 21.70 -7.21 -19.16
C ASP A 225 20.73 -6.42 -18.27
N ARG A 226 20.37 -6.94 -17.10
CA ARG A 226 19.38 -6.30 -16.20
C ARG A 226 19.98 -5.27 -15.25
N LEU A 227 21.24 -5.41 -14.85
CA LEU A 227 21.90 -4.48 -13.92
C LEU A 227 22.88 -3.53 -14.61
N GLY A 228 23.23 -3.76 -15.88
CA GLY A 228 24.15 -2.90 -16.63
C GLY A 228 25.59 -2.92 -16.07
N VAL A 229 26.00 -4.04 -15.49
CA VAL A 229 27.34 -4.26 -14.93
C VAL A 229 28.23 -5.05 -15.89
N ASP A 230 29.55 -5.00 -15.71
CA ASP A 230 30.45 -5.87 -16.46
C ASP A 230 30.36 -7.35 -16.01
N PRO A 231 30.86 -8.31 -16.82
CA PRO A 231 30.75 -9.74 -16.49
C PRO A 231 31.49 -10.17 -15.21
N GLU A 232 32.57 -9.49 -14.83
CA GLU A 232 33.32 -9.81 -13.61
C GLU A 232 32.48 -9.43 -12.39
N ARG A 233 31.91 -8.22 -12.41
CA ARG A 233 30.98 -7.75 -11.39
C ARG A 233 29.70 -8.59 -11.32
N ALA A 234 29.18 -9.03 -12.46
CA ALA A 234 28.04 -9.94 -12.50
C ALA A 234 28.32 -11.29 -11.83
N ALA A 235 29.54 -11.82 -11.98
CA ALA A 235 29.97 -13.04 -11.29
C ALA A 235 30.03 -12.84 -9.77
N GLU A 236 30.59 -11.73 -9.29
CA GLU A 236 30.61 -11.39 -7.86
C GLU A 236 29.20 -11.28 -7.26
N ILE A 237 28.27 -10.64 -7.99
CA ILE A 237 26.87 -10.52 -7.59
C ILE A 237 26.21 -11.90 -7.53
N PHE A 238 26.43 -12.74 -8.54
CA PHE A 238 25.91 -14.11 -8.57
C PHE A 238 26.37 -14.91 -7.35
N GLU A 239 27.67 -14.92 -7.08
CA GLU A 239 28.26 -15.67 -5.96
C GLU A 239 27.71 -15.15 -4.63
N THR A 240 27.70 -13.83 -4.43
CA THR A 240 27.27 -13.22 -3.17
C THR A 240 25.78 -13.43 -2.91
N ILE A 241 24.91 -13.06 -3.86
CA ILE A 241 23.45 -13.17 -3.69
C ILE A 241 23.04 -14.64 -3.57
N GLY A 242 23.62 -15.51 -4.39
CA GLY A 242 23.32 -16.93 -4.37
C GLY A 242 23.74 -17.59 -3.05
N PHE A 243 24.96 -17.33 -2.57
CA PHE A 243 25.45 -17.85 -1.30
C PHE A 243 24.61 -17.35 -0.12
N GLU A 244 24.41 -16.04 0.00
CA GLU A 244 23.67 -15.45 1.13
C GLU A 244 22.20 -15.89 1.16
N THR A 245 21.58 -16.09 -0.01
CA THR A 245 20.22 -16.62 -0.09
C THR A 245 20.17 -18.08 0.35
N LEU A 246 21.14 -18.92 -0.06
CA LEU A 246 21.20 -20.32 0.38
C LEU A 246 21.47 -20.46 1.88
N VAL A 247 22.27 -19.56 2.46
CA VAL A 247 22.51 -19.52 3.92
C VAL A 247 21.25 -19.10 4.69
N SER A 248 20.32 -18.39 4.05
CA SER A 248 19.07 -17.94 4.68
C SER A 248 17.98 -19.02 4.77
N VAL A 249 18.12 -20.13 4.04
CA VAL A 249 17.18 -21.26 4.07
C VAL A 249 17.70 -22.40 4.94
N SER A 250 16.88 -23.44 5.17
CA SER A 250 17.31 -24.59 5.95
C SER A 250 18.42 -25.38 5.24
N GLU A 251 19.28 -26.06 6.01
CA GLU A 251 20.39 -26.87 5.45
C GLU A 251 19.89 -27.92 4.44
N GLY A 252 18.76 -28.58 4.72
CA GLY A 252 18.15 -29.55 3.81
C GLY A 252 17.73 -28.94 2.47
N GLU A 253 17.05 -27.78 2.51
CA GLU A 253 16.64 -27.06 1.29
C GLU A 253 17.86 -26.60 0.47
N ALA A 254 18.89 -26.08 1.14
CA ALA A 254 20.12 -25.68 0.47
C ALA A 254 20.81 -26.87 -0.22
N GLU A 255 20.84 -28.04 0.42
CA GLU A 255 21.38 -29.26 -0.17
C GLU A 255 20.57 -29.73 -1.40
N ASP A 256 19.24 -29.67 -1.33
CA ASP A 256 18.36 -30.08 -2.44
C ASP A 256 18.54 -29.18 -3.66
N VAL A 257 18.62 -27.86 -3.45
CA VAL A 257 18.99 -26.93 -4.52
C VAL A 257 20.35 -27.30 -5.12
N GLN A 258 21.37 -27.52 -4.28
CA GLN A 258 22.71 -27.86 -4.77
C GLN A 258 22.78 -29.17 -5.55
N ARG A 259 21.95 -30.17 -5.21
CA ARG A 259 21.88 -31.45 -5.93
C ARG A 259 21.34 -31.28 -7.35
N ALA A 260 20.37 -30.38 -7.53
CA ALA A 260 19.75 -30.11 -8.82
C ALA A 260 20.63 -29.28 -9.77
N LEU A 261 21.58 -28.50 -9.23
CA LEU A 261 22.42 -27.58 -10.02
C LEU A 261 23.61 -28.27 -10.73
N PRO A 262 23.98 -27.83 -11.94
CA PRO A 262 25.19 -28.29 -12.61
C PRO A 262 26.47 -27.82 -11.86
N ALA A 263 27.59 -28.49 -12.13
CA ALA A 263 28.81 -28.38 -11.31
C ALA A 263 29.47 -26.99 -11.33
N ASP A 264 29.32 -26.25 -12.42
CA ASP A 264 29.75 -24.86 -12.60
C ASP A 264 28.99 -23.91 -11.66
N ILE A 265 27.65 -23.92 -11.72
CA ILE A 265 26.78 -23.10 -10.87
C ILE A 265 27.02 -23.44 -9.40
N ARG A 266 27.03 -24.74 -9.07
CA ARG A 266 27.23 -25.22 -7.70
C ARG A 266 28.56 -24.77 -7.11
N ARG A 267 29.64 -24.79 -7.90
CA ARG A 267 30.97 -24.36 -7.43
C ARG A 267 31.01 -22.88 -7.10
N ALA A 268 30.38 -22.05 -7.94
CA ALA A 268 30.30 -20.61 -7.71
C ALA A 268 29.46 -20.28 -6.45
N LEU A 269 28.39 -21.03 -6.16
CA LEU A 269 27.57 -20.85 -4.96
C LEU A 269 28.20 -21.35 -3.64
N LEU A 270 29.23 -22.20 -3.70
CA LEU A 270 29.87 -22.80 -2.52
C LEU A 270 31.12 -22.06 -2.06
N THR A 271 31.56 -21.04 -2.80
CA THR A 271 32.74 -20.27 -2.44
C THR A 271 32.27 -19.03 -1.67
N PRO A 272 32.57 -18.92 -0.36
CA PRO A 272 32.26 -17.68 0.35
C PRO A 272 32.97 -16.52 -0.36
N PRO A 273 32.31 -15.37 -0.56
CA PRO A 273 32.90 -14.27 -1.31
C PRO A 273 34.22 -13.82 -0.65
N GLN A 274 35.26 -13.65 -1.46
CA GLN A 274 36.55 -13.15 -0.96
C GLN A 274 36.47 -11.63 -0.83
N PHE A 275 36.04 -11.14 0.33
CA PHE A 275 36.12 -9.72 0.70
C PHE A 275 37.48 -9.37 1.32
#